data_AF-A0AA43C3W1-F1
#
_entry.id   AF-A0AA43C3W1-F1
#
_cell.length_a   1.000
_cell.length_b   1.000
_cell.length_c   1.000
_cell.angle_alpha   90.00
_cell.angle_beta   90.00
_cell.angle_gamma   90.00
#
_symmetry.space_group_name_H-M   'P 1'
#
loop_
_entity.id
_entity.type
_entity.pdbx_description
1 polymer ?
#
loop_
_entity_poly.entity_id
_entity_poly.type
_entity_poly.pdbx_seq_one_letter_code
_entity_poly.pdbx_strand_id
1 'polypeptide(L)' 'MSRVKIALAQVSSSPDRGRNLERCLDAMRGAAAQGAGLVAFPEVVLDRFFPQRPGDEAARDLAEPIPGPSTERVAAL' A
#
# COMPACT_ATOMS: atom_id res chain seq x y z
N MET A 1 18.17 22.30 -8.86
CA MET A 1 17.61 20.96 -8.60
C MET A 1 16.11 21.11 -8.36
N SER A 2 15.28 20.24 -8.94
CA SER A 2 13.84 20.24 -8.67
C SER A 2 13.59 19.68 -7.25
N ARG A 3 12.66 20.30 -6.51
CA ARG A 3 12.26 19.86 -5.18
C ARG A 3 11.05 18.94 -5.31
N VAL A 4 11.15 17.72 -4.79
CA VAL A 4 10.01 16.79 -4.72
C VAL A 4 9.37 16.88 -3.35
N LYS A 5 8.06 17.09 -3.30
CA LYS A 5 7.29 16.97 -2.05
C LYS A 5 6.93 15.50 -1.83
N ILE A 6 7.25 14.98 -0.65
CA ILE A 6 7.02 13.58 -0.29
C ILE A 6 5.90 13.53 0.76
N ALA A 7 4.97 12.60 0.60
CA ALA A 7 3.96 12.25 1.61
C ALA A 7 4.30 10.89 2.26
N LEU A 8 4.16 10.82 3.57
CA LEU A 8 4.24 9.57 4.33
C LEU A 8 2.83 9.23 4.81
N ALA A 9 2.24 8.18 4.23
CA ALA A 9 0.84 7.85 4.46
C ALA A 9 0.72 6.81 5.58
N GLN A 10 0.33 7.26 6.78
CA GLN A 10 0.02 6.36 7.89
C GLN A 10 -1.45 5.90 7.78
N VAL A 11 -1.64 4.63 7.44
CA VAL A 11 -2.98 4.02 7.27
C VAL A 11 -3.14 2.80 8.18
N SER A 12 -4.38 2.53 8.59
CA SER A 12 -4.72 1.32 9.35
C SER A 12 -5.05 0.18 8.39
N SER A 13 -4.36 -0.95 8.54
CA SER A 13 -4.63 -2.17 7.77
C SER A 13 -5.54 -3.14 8.52
N SER A 14 -6.43 -3.79 7.79
CA SER A 14 -7.42 -4.75 8.28
C SER A 14 -7.26 -6.11 7.58
N PRO A 15 -8.01 -7.16 7.97
CA PRO A 15 -8.01 -8.42 7.22
C PRO A 15 -8.58 -8.31 5.79
N ASP A 16 -9.25 -7.21 5.43
CA ASP A 16 -9.79 -6.98 4.10
C ASP A 16 -8.79 -6.22 3.23
N ARG A 17 -8.10 -6.96 2.35
CA ARG A 17 -7.11 -6.41 1.42
C ARG A 17 -7.69 -5.38 0.46
N GLY A 18 -8.89 -5.64 -0.09
CA GLY A 18 -9.55 -4.73 -1.02
C GLY A 18 -9.79 -3.37 -0.36
N ARG A 19 -10.30 -3.37 0.87
CA ARG A 19 -10.50 -2.16 1.67
C ARG A 19 -9.19 -1.46 2.02
N ASN A 20 -8.13 -2.20 2.30
CA ASN A 20 -6.80 -1.61 2.55
C ASN A 20 -6.26 -0.93 1.29
N LEU A 21 -6.43 -1.56 0.12
CA LEU A 21 -6.04 -0.98 -1.16
C LEU A 21 -6.82 0.30 -1.46
N GLU A 22 -8.15 0.33 -1.28
CA GLU A 22 -8.93 1.57 -1.43
C GLU A 22 -8.39 2.71 -0.56
N ARG A 23 -8.07 2.43 0.71
CA ARG A 23 -7.47 3.43 1.61
C ARG A 23 -6.13 3.95 1.08
N CYS A 24 -5.31 3.08 0.49
CA CYS A 24 -4.05 3.48 -0.12
C CYS A 24 -4.27 4.38 -1.34
N LEU A 25 -5.21 4.02 -2.22
CA LEU A 25 -5.54 4.81 -3.40
C LEU A 25 -6.12 6.18 -3.03
N ASP A 26 -6.97 6.26 -2.00
CA ASP A 26 -7.47 7.53 -1.47
C ASP A 26 -6.36 8.38 -0.86
N ALA A 27 -5.42 7.77 -0.14
CA ALA A 27 -4.25 8.47 0.38
C ALA A 27 -3.33 8.99 -0.75
N MET A 28 -3.16 8.22 -1.84
CA MET A 28 -2.44 8.66 -3.03
C MET A 28 -3.11 9.88 -3.69
N ARG A 29 -4.44 9.84 -3.90
CA ARG A 29 -5.21 10.98 -4.43
C ARG A 29 -5.08 12.21 -3.53
N GLY A 30 -5.20 12.04 -2.22
CA GLY A 30 -5.06 13.11 -1.24
C GLY A 30 -3.65 13.72 -1.23
N ALA A 31 -2.61 12.89 -1.33
CA ALA A 31 -1.23 13.34 -1.41
C ALA A 31 -0.95 14.11 -2.71
N ALA A 32 -1.44 13.62 -3.85
CA ALA A 32 -1.33 14.27 -5.15
C ALA A 32 -2.06 15.64 -5.16
N ALA A 33 -3.26 15.72 -4.58
CA ALA A 33 -4.00 16.98 -4.42
C ALA A 33 -3.23 18.02 -3.58
N GLN A 34 -2.34 17.57 -2.69
CA GLN A 34 -1.45 18.44 -1.92
C GLN A 34 -0.10 18.70 -2.61
N GLY A 35 0.07 18.28 -3.87
CA GLY A 35 1.28 18.49 -4.67
C GLY A 35 2.43 17.55 -4.32
N ALA A 36 2.18 16.41 -3.69
CA ALA A 36 3.20 15.39 -3.49
C ALA A 36 3.55 14.70 -4.82
N GLY A 37 4.85 14.57 -5.11
CA GLY A 37 5.35 13.80 -6.26
C GLY A 37 5.78 12.38 -5.89
N LEU A 38 5.72 12.04 -4.60
CA LEU A 38 5.99 10.71 -4.07
C LEU A 38 5.13 10.49 -2.82
N VAL A 39 4.55 9.30 -2.69
CA VAL A 39 3.91 8.84 -1.45
C VAL A 39 4.48 7.48 -1.06
N ALA A 40 4.84 7.33 0.21
CA ALA A 40 5.34 6.08 0.78
C ALA A 40 4.35 5.54 1.82
N PHE A 41 4.24 4.21 1.86
CA PHE A 41 3.36 3.47 2.77
C PHE A 41 4.19 2.57 3.71
N PRO A 42 3.63 2.17 4.87
CA PRO A 42 4.23 1.16 5.72
C PRO A 42 4.45 -0.18 5.00
N GLU A 43 5.37 -0.99 5.51
CA GLU A 43 5.52 -2.37 5.08
C GLU A 43 4.21 -3.16 5.28
N VAL A 44 3.90 -4.08 4.36
CA VAL A 44 2.71 -4.95 4.45
C VAL A 44 1.38 -4.16 4.49
N VAL A 45 1.33 -2.95 3.93
CA VAL A 45 0.15 -2.05 4.07
C VAL A 45 -1.17 -2.67 3.58
N LEU A 46 -1.13 -3.60 2.64
CA LEU A 46 -2.31 -4.22 2.06
C LEU A 46 -2.91 -5.35 2.91
N ASP A 47 -2.23 -5.78 3.97
CA ASP A 47 -2.70 -6.85 4.85
C ASP A 47 -2.62 -6.46 6.32
N ARG A 48 -3.38 -7.14 7.17
CA ARG A 48 -3.08 -7.09 8.61
C ARG A 48 -1.69 -7.68 8.81
N PHE A 49 -0.83 -6.99 9.55
CA PHE A 49 0.56 -7.38 9.80
C PHE A 49 0.67 -8.87 10.17
N PHE A 50 1.07 -9.69 9.20
CA PHE A 50 1.20 -11.15 9.33
C PHE A 50 2.59 -11.63 9.80
N PRO A 51 3.72 -10.87 9.67
CA PRO A 51 5.03 -11.28 10.19
C PRO A 51 5.14 -11.27 11.73
N GLN A 52 4.15 -11.83 12.43
CA GLN A 52 4.10 -11.91 13.88
C GLN A 52 4.84 -13.13 14.43
N ARG A 53 5.06 -14.16 13.59
CA ARG A 53 5.69 -15.43 13.97
C ARG A 53 6.68 -15.86 12.88
N PRO A 54 7.94 -16.16 13.22
CA PRO A 54 8.89 -16.69 12.25
C PRO A 54 8.39 -18.00 11.63
N GLY A 55 8.42 -18.10 10.30
CA GLY A 55 8.07 -19.33 9.58
C GLY A 55 6.58 -19.62 9.43
N ASP A 56 5.69 -18.63 9.59
CA ASP A 56 4.25 -18.82 9.33
C ASP A 56 3.98 -19.09 7.85
N GLU A 57 3.66 -20.34 7.51
CA GLU A 57 3.38 -20.74 6.13
C GLU A 57 2.08 -20.14 5.59
N ALA A 58 1.13 -19.76 6.44
CA ALA A 58 -0.12 -19.12 6.01
C ALA A 58 0.12 -17.75 5.38
N ALA A 59 1.27 -17.12 5.64
CA ALA A 59 1.69 -15.90 4.95
C ALA A 59 1.85 -16.09 3.44
N ARG A 60 2.11 -17.32 2.98
CA ARG A 60 2.24 -17.63 1.54
C ARG A 60 0.91 -17.47 0.80
N ASP A 61 -0.22 -17.72 1.48
CA ASP A 61 -1.56 -17.59 0.90
C ASP A 61 -1.93 -16.11 0.63
N LEU A 62 -1.19 -15.17 1.24
CA LEU A 62 -1.34 -13.74 1.02
C LEU A 62 -0.58 -13.25 -0.22
N ALA A 63 0.29 -14.05 -0.84
CA ALA A 63 1.11 -13.59 -1.95
C ALA A 63 0.28 -13.20 -3.18
N GLU A 64 0.66 -12.10 -3.83
CA GLU A 64 0.19 -11.72 -5.16
C GLU A 64 1.37 -11.71 -6.15
N PRO A 65 1.14 -12.03 -7.44
CA PRO A 65 2.17 -11.89 -8.46
C PRO A 65 2.56 -10.43 -8.65
N ILE A 66 3.76 -10.19 -9.18
CA ILE A 66 4.23 -8.87 -9.60
C ILE A 66 4.65 -8.98 -11.09
N PRO A 67 3.97 -8.29 -12.02
CA PRO A 67 2.74 -7.53 -11.82
C PRO A 67 1.54 -8.44 -11.45
N GLY A 68 0.54 -7.85 -10.83
CA GLY A 68 -0.68 -8.51 -10.38
C GLY A 68 -1.77 -7.53 -9.92
N PRO A 69 -2.85 -8.02 -9.31
CA PRO A 69 -4.07 -7.25 -9.06
C PRO A 69 -3.83 -5.92 -8.33
N SER A 70 -3.05 -5.93 -7.23
CA SER A 70 -2.76 -4.70 -6.50
C SER A 70 -1.91 -3.71 -7.29
N THR A 71 -0.86 -4.19 -7.99
CA THR A 71 0.00 -3.30 -8.78
C THR A 71 -0.71 -2.74 -10.01
N GLU A 72 -1.61 -3.50 -10.63
CA GLU A 72 -2.41 -3.05 -11.77
C GLU A 72 -3.37 -1.93 -11.36
N ARG A 73 -4.01 -2.06 -10.19
CA ARG A 73 -4.88 -1.01 -9.64
C ARG A 73 -4.12 0.26 -9.27
N VAL A 74 -2.91 0.15 -8.74
CA VAL A 74 -2.05 1.31 -8.47
C VAL A 74 -1.58 1.95 -9.77
N ALA A 75 -1.21 1.17 -10.78
CA ALA A 75 -0.76 1.69 -12.07
C ALA A 75 -1.87 2.38 -12.87
N ALA A 76 -3.14 2.04 -12.62
CA ALA A 76 -4.31 2.64 -13.25
C ALA A 76 -4.84 3.90 -12.54
N LEU A 77 -4.26 4.29 -11.39
CA LEU A 77 -4.66 5.47 -10.61
C LEU A 77 -4.14 6.77 -11.22
#